data_AF-A0A316GVB0-F1
#
_entry.id   AF-A0A316GVB0-F1
#
_cell.length_a   1.000
_cell.length_b   1.000
_cell.length_c   1.000
_cell.angle_alpha   90.00
_cell.angle_beta   90.00
_cell.angle_gamma   90.00
#
_symmetry.space_group_name_H-M   'P 1'
#
loop_
_entity.id
_entity.type
_entity.pdbx_description
1 polymer ?
#
loop_
_entity_poly.entity_id
_entity_poly.type
_entity_poly.pdbx_seq_one_letter_code
_entity_poly.pdbx_strand_id
1 'polypeptide(L)'
;MSRNPVAIAMAIFVASSAAAQAAPNSKYQKGASYYDSCWKRTADKAIAKGTDAKKAAKKANSHCKKLSKKLLSAGGSKYDIKDRQRSLRQTID
;
A
#
# COMPACT_ATOMS: atom_id res chain seq x y z
N MET A 1 -42.58 17.86 23.10
CA MET A 1 -41.76 17.31 21.99
C MET A 1 -40.52 16.68 22.61
N SER A 2 -40.57 15.39 22.95
CA SER A 2 -39.45 14.64 23.54
C SER A 2 -38.39 14.34 22.50
N ARG A 3 -37.18 14.85 22.71
CA ARG A 3 -35.99 14.48 21.94
C ARG A 3 -35.47 13.15 22.51
N ASN A 4 -35.75 12.05 21.81
CA ASN A 4 -35.24 10.71 22.14
C ASN A 4 -33.71 10.67 22.00
N PRO A 5 -32.93 10.46 23.08
CA PRO A 5 -31.46 10.37 23.01
C PRO A 5 -30.96 9.02 22.44
N VAL A 6 -31.86 8.07 22.20
CA VAL A 6 -31.53 6.67 21.84
C VAL A 6 -30.96 6.55 20.42
N ALA A 7 -31.26 7.49 19.52
CA ALA A 7 -30.80 7.42 18.13
C ALA A 7 -29.32 7.77 17.93
N ILE A 8 -28.70 8.50 18.87
CA ILE A 8 -27.30 8.94 18.73
C ILE A 8 -26.32 7.83 19.17
N ALA A 9 -26.77 6.89 20.01
CA ALA A 9 -25.92 5.80 20.51
C ALA A 9 -25.64 4.71 19.45
N MET A 10 -26.51 4.52 18.45
CA MET A 10 -26.31 3.48 17.43
C MET A 10 -25.36 3.89 16.29
N ALA A 11 -25.12 5.19 16.08
CA ALA A 11 -24.22 5.65 15.02
C ALA A 11 -22.72 5.49 15.36
N ILE A 12 -22.38 5.33 16.65
CA ILE A 12 -20.99 5.28 17.11
C ILE A 12 -20.42 3.84 17.08
N PHE A 13 -21.29 2.82 17.08
CA PHE A 13 -20.83 1.42 17.16
C PHE A 13 -20.48 0.80 15.80
N VAL A 14 -21.01 1.31 14.68
CA VAL A 14 -20.78 0.73 13.34
C VAL A 14 -19.52 1.28 12.66
N ALA A 15 -18.99 2.43 13.09
CA ALA A 15 -17.79 3.02 12.48
C ALA A 15 -16.47 2.41 12.95
N SER A 16 -16.46 1.69 14.07
CA SER A 16 -15.22 1.23 14.71
C SER A 16 -14.73 -0.13 14.21
N SER A 17 -15.58 -0.93 13.55
CA SER A 17 -15.20 -2.27 13.07
C SER A 17 -14.52 -2.28 11.70
N ALA A 18 -14.54 -1.17 10.94
CA ALA A 18 -13.80 -1.04 9.68
C ALA A 18 -12.34 -0.60 9.87
N ALA A 19 -11.95 -0.26 11.10
CA ALA A 19 -10.57 -0.03 11.51
C ALA A 19 -9.90 -1.30 12.10
N ALA A 20 -10.48 -2.48 11.87
CA ALA A 20 -9.69 -3.70 11.79
C ALA A 20 -8.91 -3.73 10.46
N GLN A 21 -8.24 -2.63 10.11
CA GLN A 21 -7.15 -2.66 9.16
C GLN A 21 -6.07 -3.47 9.85
N ALA A 22 -6.02 -4.74 9.46
CA ALA A 22 -4.98 -5.71 9.77
C ALA A 22 -3.76 -5.00 10.32
N ALA A 23 -3.57 -5.04 11.65
CA ALA A 23 -2.36 -4.56 12.29
C ALA A 23 -1.21 -5.10 11.45
N PRO A 24 -0.51 -4.26 10.67
CA PRO A 24 0.27 -4.82 9.60
C PRO A 24 1.40 -5.50 10.32
N ASN A 25 1.45 -6.83 10.19
CA ASN A 25 2.36 -7.62 10.99
C ASN A 25 3.77 -7.02 10.77
N SER A 26 4.57 -6.91 11.83
CA SER A 26 5.80 -6.11 11.76
C SER A 26 6.74 -6.58 10.64
N LYS A 27 6.64 -7.86 10.24
CA LYS A 27 7.35 -8.45 9.10
C LYS A 27 6.85 -7.92 7.74
N TYR A 28 5.54 -7.80 7.57
CA TYR A 28 4.89 -7.23 6.40
C TYR A 28 5.29 -5.77 6.29
N GLN A 29 5.12 -4.95 7.34
CA GLN A 29 5.54 -3.53 7.31
C GLN A 29 7.00 -3.38 6.91
N LYS A 30 7.91 -4.14 7.54
CA LYS A 30 9.33 -4.12 7.19
C LYS A 30 9.55 -4.50 5.72
N GLY A 31 8.97 -5.61 5.27
CA GLY A 31 9.03 -6.05 3.87
C GLY A 31 8.48 -5.00 2.90
N ALA A 32 7.48 -4.25 3.34
CA ALA A 32 6.76 -3.27 2.56
C ALA A 32 7.64 -2.03 2.39
N SER A 33 8.29 -1.57 3.46
CA SER A 33 9.32 -0.52 3.40
C SER A 33 10.48 -0.90 2.48
N TYR A 34 11.00 -2.14 2.58
CA TYR A 34 12.07 -2.61 1.68
C TYR A 34 11.64 -2.62 0.21
N TYR A 35 10.39 -3.04 -0.06
CA TYR A 35 9.83 -3.01 -1.39
C TYR A 35 9.74 -1.58 -1.93
N ASP A 36 9.25 -0.63 -1.14
CA ASP A 36 9.10 0.77 -1.55
C ASP A 36 10.47 1.41 -1.84
N SER A 37 11.47 1.17 -0.98
CA SER A 37 12.83 1.65 -1.20
C SER A 37 13.47 1.06 -2.46
N CYS A 38 13.31 -0.25 -2.70
CA CYS A 38 13.76 -0.89 -3.93
C CYS A 38 13.10 -0.26 -5.15
N TRP A 39 11.79 -0.05 -5.06
CA TRP A 39 10.99 0.44 -6.17
C TRP A 39 11.37 1.88 -6.51
N LYS A 40 11.39 2.79 -5.53
CA LYS A 40 11.76 4.21 -5.72
C LYS A 40 13.16 4.32 -6.32
N ARG A 41 14.15 3.67 -5.71
CA ARG A 41 15.54 3.70 -6.20
C ARG A 41 15.67 3.19 -7.64
N THR A 42 14.89 2.19 -8.04
CA THR A 42 14.92 1.66 -9.41
C THR A 42 14.20 2.59 -10.39
N ALA A 43 13.07 3.15 -9.97
CA ALA A 43 12.33 4.12 -10.76
C ALA A 43 13.14 5.41 -10.97
N ASP A 44 13.67 5.99 -9.90
CA ASP A 44 14.51 7.20 -9.94
C ASP A 44 15.72 7.00 -10.85
N LYS A 45 16.40 5.86 -10.75
CA LYS A 45 17.52 5.51 -11.65
C LYS A 45 17.10 5.40 -13.11
N ALA A 46 15.87 4.96 -13.40
CA ALA A 46 15.37 4.88 -14.77
C ALA A 46 15.00 6.27 -15.30
N ILE A 47 14.38 7.10 -14.48
CA ILE A 47 14.02 8.48 -14.81
C ILE A 47 15.26 9.33 -15.04
N ALA A 48 16.27 9.21 -14.17
CA ALA A 48 17.57 9.87 -14.34
C ALA A 48 18.31 9.47 -15.62
N LYS A 49 17.94 8.32 -16.21
CA LYS A 49 18.44 7.86 -17.53
C LYS A 49 17.54 8.28 -18.69
N GLY A 50 16.57 9.16 -18.47
CA GLY A 50 15.62 9.63 -19.49
C GLY A 50 14.51 8.64 -19.83
N THR A 51 14.23 7.64 -18.97
CA THR A 51 13.12 6.70 -19.20
C THR A 51 11.79 7.31 -18.75
N ASP A 52 10.75 7.20 -19.59
CA ASP A 52 9.38 7.59 -19.25
C ASP A 52 8.92 7.03 -17.90
N ALA A 53 8.18 7.83 -17.10
CA ALA A 53 7.68 7.42 -15.78
C ALA A 53 6.95 6.06 -15.80
N LYS A 54 6.11 5.82 -16.82
CA LYS A 54 5.40 4.53 -17.01
C LYS A 54 6.36 3.35 -17.23
N LYS A 55 7.41 3.55 -18.03
CA LYS A 55 8.44 2.52 -18.28
C LYS A 55 9.32 2.32 -17.05
N ALA A 56 9.69 3.40 -16.35
CA ALA A 56 10.43 3.36 -15.09
C ALA A 56 9.67 2.56 -14.02
N ALA A 57 8.38 2.82 -13.84
CA ALA A 57 7.51 2.08 -12.94
C ALA A 57 7.39 0.59 -13.30
N LYS A 58 7.30 0.25 -14.59
CA LYS A 58 7.28 -1.15 -15.06
C LYS A 58 8.60 -1.85 -14.74
N LYS A 59 9.73 -1.16 -14.96
CA LYS A 59 11.07 -1.68 -14.66
C LYS A 59 11.29 -1.89 -13.16
N ALA A 60 10.88 -0.92 -12.34
CA ALA A 60 10.91 -1.01 -10.89
C ALA A 60 10.08 -2.18 -10.36
N ASN A 61 8.86 -2.39 -10.89
CA ASN A 61 8.01 -3.52 -10.48
C ASN A 61 8.63 -4.87 -10.87
N SER A 62 9.18 -4.99 -12.08
CA SER A 62 9.87 -6.21 -12.51
C SER A 62 11.11 -6.50 -11.66
N HIS A 63 11.90 -5.47 -11.36
CA HIS A 63 13.11 -5.58 -10.56
C HIS A 63 12.81 -5.99 -9.11
N CYS A 64 11.76 -5.42 -8.50
CA CYS A 64 11.39 -5.68 -7.12
C CYS A 64 10.33 -6.81 -6.97
N LYS A 65 10.07 -7.60 -8.03
CA LYS A 65 9.07 -8.70 -8.04
C LYS A 65 9.33 -9.75 -6.95
N LYS A 66 10.60 -10.05 -6.65
CA LYS A 66 10.96 -10.98 -5.55
C LYS A 66 10.53 -10.45 -4.17
N LEU A 67 10.64 -9.14 -3.95
CA LEU A 67 10.19 -8.50 -2.70
C LEU A 67 8.66 -8.49 -2.60
N SER A 68 7.97 -8.27 -3.72
CA SER A 68 6.50 -8.42 -3.79
C SER A 68 6.05 -9.85 -3.43
N LYS A 69 6.76 -10.89 -3.87
CA LYS A 69 6.47 -12.26 -3.42
C LYS A 69 6.73 -12.47 -1.92
N LYS A 70 7.82 -11.91 -1.38
CA LYS A 70 8.10 -11.95 0.06
C LYS A 70 7.02 -11.24 0.87
N LEU A 71 6.45 -10.15 0.36
CA LEU A 71 5.33 -9.45 0.96
C LEU A 71 4.09 -10.34 1.07
N LEU A 72 3.77 -11.10 0.02
CA LEU A 72 2.68 -12.09 0.06
C LEU A 72 2.95 -13.15 1.14
N SER A 73 4.15 -13.72 1.15
CA SER A 73 4.54 -14.75 2.12
C SER A 73 4.61 -14.23 3.56
N ALA A 74 4.84 -12.95 3.75
CA ALA A 74 4.86 -12.31 5.07
C ALA A 74 3.45 -12.00 5.60
N GLY A 75 2.38 -12.42 4.92
CA GLY A 75 1.00 -12.17 5.34
C GLY A 75 0.34 -10.95 4.68
N GLY A 76 0.97 -10.40 3.63
CA GLY A 76 0.34 -9.37 2.80
C GLY A 76 -0.65 -9.96 1.80
N SER A 77 -1.72 -9.23 1.50
CA SER A 77 -2.65 -9.62 0.44
C SER A 77 -2.13 -9.21 -0.94
N LYS A 78 -2.56 -9.94 -1.97
CA LYS A 78 -2.38 -9.54 -3.38
C LYS A 78 -2.97 -8.16 -3.65
N TYR A 79 -4.07 -7.81 -2.97
CA TYR A 79 -4.73 -6.52 -3.11
C TYR A 79 -3.89 -5.39 -2.49
N ASP A 80 -3.38 -5.57 -1.27
CA ASP A 80 -2.50 -4.57 -0.62
C ASP A 80 -1.28 -4.23 -1.46
N ILE A 81 -0.65 -5.25 -2.06
CA ILE A 81 0.55 -5.05 -2.89
C ILE A 81 0.20 -4.34 -4.19
N LYS A 82 -0.97 -4.63 -4.78
CA LYS A 82 -1.46 -3.93 -5.97
C LYS A 82 -1.76 -2.46 -5.65
N ASP A 83 -2.41 -2.17 -4.53
CA ASP A 83 -2.69 -0.80 -4.10
C ASP A 83 -1.40 -0.03 -3.82
N ARG A 84 -0.42 -0.67 -3.16
CA ARG A 84 0.92 -0.08 -2.99
C ARG A 84 1.60 0.22 -4.32
N GLN A 85 1.55 -0.71 -5.27
CA GLN A 85 2.10 -0.49 -6.62
C GLN A 85 1.42 0.67 -7.34
N ARG A 86 0.11 0.85 -7.16
CA ARG A 86 -0.65 1.96 -7.71
C ARG A 86 -0.25 3.28 -7.03
N SER A 87 -0.18 3.32 -5.71
CA SER A 87 0.26 4.49 -4.95
C SER A 87 1.67 4.92 -5.34
N LEU A 88 2.62 3.98 -5.40
CA LEU A 88 3.99 4.26 -5.84
C LEU A 88 4.04 4.83 -7.26
N ARG A 89 3.24 4.31 -8.19
CA ARG A 89 3.15 4.85 -9.56
C ARG A 89 2.66 6.29 -9.59
N GLN A 90 1.69 6.63 -8.76
CA GLN A 90 1.17 8.00 -8.64
C GLN A 90 2.21 8.97 -8.07
N THR A 91 3.23 8.48 -7.34
CA THR A 91 4.32 9.35 -6.85
C THR A 91 5.36 9.72 -7.91
N ILE A 92 5.27 9.17 -9.12
CA ILE A 92 6.18 9.50 -10.23
C ILE A 92 5.46 10.10 -11.45
N ASP A 93 4.14 10.19 -11.39
CA ASP A 93 3.33 10.86 -12.42
C ASP A 93 3.25 12.35 -12.08
#